data_AF-A0A645BIX4-F1
#
_entry.id   AF-A0A645BIX4-F1
#
_cell.length_a   1.000
_cell.length_b   1.000
_cell.length_c   1.000
_cell.angle_alpha   90.00
_cell.angle_beta   90.00
_cell.angle_gamma   90.00
#
_symmetry.space_group_name_H-M   'P 1'
#
loop_
_entity.id
_entity.type
_entity.pdbx_description
1 polymer ?
#
loop_
_entity_poly.entity_id
_entity_poly.type
_entity_poly.pdbx_seq_one_letter_code
_entity_poly.pdbx_strand_id
1 'polypeptide(L)'
;MVSKLTIVINFLQSLSNKANIDVIYLDTVFKVLGIAYLSSFCSEICKDAGEGSIAAKVEFAGKILILTLAIPILMAVMRSILKIM
;
A
#
# COMPACT_ATOMS: atom_id res chain seq x y z
N MET A 1 15.40 -5.89 -14.31
CA MET A 1 14.51 -4.97 -13.57
C MET A 1 13.91 -5.67 -12.35
N VAL A 2 13.19 -6.79 -12.51
CA VAL A 2 12.60 -7.56 -11.40
C VAL A 2 13.65 -7.94 -10.33
N SER A 3 14.86 -8.36 -10.71
CA SER A 3 15.89 -8.72 -9.72
C SER A 3 16.36 -7.56 -8.84
N LYS A 4 16.33 -6.31 -9.32
CA LYS A 4 16.66 -5.12 -8.51
C LYS A 4 15.58 -4.87 -7.45
N LEU A 5 14.31 -5.06 -7.82
CA LEU A 5 13.19 -4.96 -6.89
C LEU A 5 13.27 -6.04 -5.81
N THR A 6 13.63 -7.28 -6.19
CA THR A 6 13.86 -8.37 -5.24
C THR A 6 14.94 -8.03 -4.21
N ILE A 7 16.04 -7.40 -4.63
CA ILE A 7 17.10 -6.95 -3.72
C ILE A 7 16.56 -5.93 -2.70
N VAL A 8 15.77 -4.95 -3.15
CA VAL A 8 15.16 -3.94 -2.27
C VAL A 8 14.18 -4.56 -1.29
N ILE A 9 13.32 -5.47 -1.76
CA ILE A 9 12.35 -6.18 -0.89
C ILE A 9 13.09 -7.03 0.16
N ASN A 10 14.11 -7.78 -0.24
CA ASN A 10 14.91 -8.60 0.69
C ASN A 10 15.63 -7.73 1.72
N PHE A 11 16.15 -6.57 1.31
CA PHE A 11 16.77 -5.62 2.22
C PHE A 11 15.77 -5.07 3.24
N LEU A 12 14.58 -4.66 2.80
CA LEU A 12 13.51 -4.20 3.69
C LEU A 12 13.03 -5.29 4.65
N GLN A 13 12.92 -6.53 4.17
CA GLN A 13 12.57 -7.67 5.01
C GLN A 13 13.65 -7.95 6.08
N SER A 14 14.94 -7.81 5.72
CA SER A 14 16.04 -7.93 6.69
C SER A 14 16.00 -6.85 7.78
N LEU A 15 15.61 -5.62 7.42
CA LEU A 15 15.43 -4.52 8.37
C LEU A 15 14.24 -4.77 9.29
N SER A 16 13.11 -5.23 8.75
CA SER A 16 11.91 -5.58 9.52
C SER A 16 12.22 -6.63 10.58
N ASN A 17 12.94 -7.69 10.19
CA ASN A 17 13.35 -8.76 11.11
C ASN A 17 14.24 -8.22 12.23
N LYS A 18 15.20 -7.33 11.92
CA LYS A 18 16.08 -6.70 12.92
C LYS A 18 15.32 -5.76 13.86
N ALA A 19 14.30 -5.07 13.35
CA ALA A 19 13.47 -4.14 14.11
C ALA A 19 12.32 -4.83 14.87
N ASN A 20 12.22 -6.17 14.80
CA ASN A 20 11.10 -6.95 15.35
C ASN A 20 9.71 -6.48 14.83
N ILE A 21 9.68 -5.98 13.59
CA ILE A 21 8.46 -5.58 12.91
C ILE A 21 7.89 -6.81 12.21
N ASP A 22 6.61 -7.09 12.45
CA ASP A 22 5.88 -8.17 11.81
C ASP A 22 5.87 -7.98 10.27
N VAL A 23 6.18 -9.06 9.55
CA VAL A 23 6.23 -9.10 8.08
C VAL A 23 4.88 -8.67 7.48
N ILE A 24 3.77 -8.85 8.21
CA ILE A 24 2.43 -8.40 7.83
C ILE A 24 2.38 -6.88 7.56
N TYR A 25 3.14 -6.07 8.30
CA TYR A 25 3.16 -4.62 8.06
C TYR A 25 3.85 -4.26 6.75
N LEU A 26 4.98 -4.91 6.46
CA LEU A 26 5.68 -4.71 5.18
C LEU A 26 4.82 -5.16 4.00
N ASP A 27 4.17 -6.33 4.09
CA ASP A 27 3.25 -6.82 3.07
C ASP A 27 2.11 -5.83 2.82
N THR A 28 1.56 -5.24 3.89
CA THR A 28 0.49 -4.23 3.77
C THR A 28 0.99 -2.96 3.08
N VAL A 29 2.19 -2.47 3.42
CA VAL A 29 2.81 -1.32 2.75
C VAL A 29 2.98 -1.58 1.25
N PHE A 30 3.50 -2.75 0.86
CA PHE A 30 3.65 -3.11 -0.54
C PHE A 30 2.30 -3.23 -1.27
N LYS A 31 1.28 -3.80 -0.64
CA LYS A 31 -0.08 -3.85 -1.19
C LYS A 31 -0.64 -2.46 -1.46
N VAL A 32 -0.50 -1.54 -0.51
CA VAL A 32 -0.93 -0.14 -0.67
C VAL A 32 -0.19 0.53 -1.82
N LEU A 33 1.12 0.36 -1.91
CA LEU A 33 1.96 0.87 -3.01
C LEU A 33 1.48 0.35 -4.37
N GLY A 34 1.21 -0.95 -4.47
CA GLY A 34 0.70 -1.58 -5.69
C GLY A 34 -0.67 -1.03 -6.10
N ILE A 35 -1.60 -0.93 -5.16
CA ILE A 35 -2.95 -0.37 -5.42
C ILE A 35 -2.86 1.08 -5.86
N ALA A 36 -2.05 1.90 -5.19
CA ALA A 36 -1.88 3.31 -5.52
C ALA A 36 -1.35 3.49 -6.95
N TYR A 37 -0.24 2.80 -7.28
CA TYR A 37 0.35 2.89 -8.62
C TYR A 37 -0.60 2.39 -9.71
N LEU A 38 -1.24 1.24 -9.51
CA LEU A 38 -2.16 0.68 -10.50
C LEU A 38 -3.40 1.54 -10.69
N SER A 39 -4.02 2.00 -9.60
CA SER A 39 -5.21 2.86 -9.67
C SER A 39 -4.91 4.20 -10.35
N SER A 40 -3.79 4.85 -10.00
CA SER A 40 -3.37 6.10 -10.65
C SER A 40 -3.07 5.90 -12.12
N PHE A 41 -2.32 4.84 -12.47
CA PHE A 41 -1.98 4.55 -13.86
C PHE A 41 -3.22 4.25 -14.72
N CYS A 42 -4.15 3.42 -14.22
CA CYS A 42 -5.40 3.15 -14.92
C CYS A 42 -6.27 4.41 -15.05
N SER A 43 -6.31 5.28 -14.04
CA SER A 43 -7.03 6.56 -14.09
C SER A 43 -6.48 7.46 -15.20
N GLU A 44 -5.15 7.60 -15.30
CA GLU A 44 -4.52 8.38 -16.38
C GLU A 44 -4.83 7.80 -17.76
N ILE A 45 -4.76 6.47 -17.95
CA ILE A 45 -5.18 5.83 -19.22
C ILE A 45 -6.62 6.16 -19.58
N CYS A 46 -7.54 6.13 -18.60
CA CYS A 46 -8.94 6.50 -18.84
C CYS A 46 -9.08 7.98 -19.22
N LYS A 47 -8.29 8.88 -18.63
CA LYS A 47 -8.27 10.30 -19.02
C LYS A 47 -7.75 10.50 -20.43
N ASP A 48 -6.66 9.79 -20.79
CA ASP A 48 -6.07 9.83 -22.13
C ASP A 48 -7.04 9.33 -23.20
N ALA A 49 -7.94 8.40 -22.85
CA ALA A 49 -9.02 7.92 -23.71
C ALA A 49 -10.22 8.88 -23.82
N GLY A 50 -10.21 10.02 -23.11
CA GLY A 50 -11.32 10.97 -23.03
C GLY A 50 -12.40 10.62 -21.99
N GLU A 51 -12.23 9.54 -21.24
CA GLU A 51 -13.21 9.00 -20.28
C GLU A 51 -12.97 9.50 -18.84
N GLY A 52 -12.99 10.82 -18.65
CA GLY A 52 -12.67 11.45 -17.36
C GLY A 52 -13.59 11.03 -16.20
N SER A 53 -14.86 10.74 -16.49
CA SER A 53 -15.83 10.27 -15.47
C SER A 53 -15.53 8.86 -14.98
N ILE A 54 -14.99 7.99 -15.84
CA ILE A 54 -14.55 6.64 -15.47
C ILE A 54 -13.23 6.73 -14.71
N ALA A 55 -12.29 7.56 -15.16
CA ALA A 55 -11.04 7.81 -14.48
C ALA A 55 -11.23 8.21 -13.01
N ALA A 56 -12.13 9.16 -12.74
CA ALA A 56 -12.45 9.59 -11.39
C ALA A 56 -12.97 8.45 -10.50
N LYS A 57 -13.77 7.54 -11.07
CA LYS A 57 -14.29 6.35 -10.35
C LYS A 57 -13.17 5.35 -10.05
N VAL A 58 -12.25 5.13 -10.99
CA VAL A 58 -11.08 4.25 -10.81
C VAL A 58 -10.17 4.78 -9.70
N GLU A 59 -9.89 6.08 -9.69
CA GLU A 59 -9.09 6.71 -8.64
C GLU A 59 -9.78 6.62 -7.26
N PHE A 60 -11.09 6.88 -7.22
CA PHE A 60 -11.87 6.77 -6.00
C PHE A 60 -11.85 5.35 -5.43
N ALA A 61 -12.06 4.33 -6.27
CA ALA A 61 -11.99 2.94 -5.86
C ALA A 61 -10.63 2.58 -5.25
N GLY A 62 -9.53 3.03 -5.87
CA GLY A 62 -8.18 2.84 -5.32
C GLY A 62 -8.02 3.43 -3.92
N LYS A 63 -8.51 4.66 -3.70
CA LYS A 63 -8.46 5.31 -2.39
C LYS A 63 -9.25 4.54 -1.33
N ILE A 64 -10.44 4.02 -1.67
CA ILE A 64 -11.26 3.21 -0.75
C ILE A 64 -10.55 1.90 -0.36
N LEU A 65 -9.90 1.23 -1.32
CA LEU A 65 -9.13 0.03 -1.04
C LEU A 65 -7.95 0.31 -0.10
N ILE A 66 -7.22 1.40 -0.32
CA ILE A 66 -6.11 1.82 0.54
C ILE A 66 -6.61 2.12 1.96
N LEU A 67 -7.72 2.86 2.09
CA LEU A 67 -8.32 3.18 3.39
C LEU A 67 -8.71 1.91 4.17
N THR A 68 -9.26 0.90 3.47
CA THR A 68 -9.64 -0.37 4.09
C THR A 68 -8.43 -1.10 4.66
N LEU A 69 -7.29 -1.07 3.97
CA LEU A 69 -6.02 -1.64 4.44
C LEU A 69 -5.36 -0.83 5.57
N ALA A 70 -5.64 0.47 5.65
CA ALA A 70 -5.09 1.34 6.70
C ALA A 70 -5.73 1.09 8.08
N ILE A 71 -7.01 0.67 8.13
CA ILE A 71 -7.74 0.45 9.39
C ILE A 71 -7.05 -0.59 10.29
N PRO A 72 -6.66 -1.79 9.81
CA PRO A 72 -5.91 -2.78 10.59
C PRO A 72 -4.61 -2.24 11.18
N ILE A 73 -3.86 -1.44 10.41
CA ILE A 73 -2.59 -0.85 10.87
C ILE A 73 -2.87 0.13 12.02
N LEU A 74 -3.86 1.02 11.85
CA LEU A 74 -4.26 1.96 12.90
C LEU A 74 -4.67 1.23 14.18
N MET A 75 -5.45 0.14 14.07
CA MET A 75 -5.83 -0.67 15.22
C MET A 75 -4.61 -1.30 15.91
N ALA A 76 -3.65 -1.80 15.15
CA ALA A 76 -2.45 -2.40 15.71
C ALA A 76 -1.60 -1.37 16.47
N VAL A 77 -1.41 -0.18 15.90
CA VAL A 77 -0.73 0.93 16.55
C VAL A 77 -1.46 1.35 17.83
N MET A 78 -2.79 1.51 17.77
CA MET A 78 -3.61 1.85 18.93
C MET A 78 -3.47 0.82 20.05
N ARG A 79 -3.50 -0.48 19.74
CA ARG A 79 -3.27 -1.55 20.71
C ARG A 79 -1.87 -1.49 21.33
N SER A 80 -0.85 -1.16 20.55
CA SER A 80 0.52 -1.01 21.06
C SER A 80 0.62 0.17 22.04
N ILE A 81 -0.01 1.30 21.75
CA ILE A 81 -0.06 2.45 22.65
C ILE A 81 -0.78 2.07 23.95
N LEU A 82 -1.96 1.44 23.86
CA LEU A 82 -2.75 1.02 25.02
C LEU A 82 -2.08 -0.06 25.89
N LYS A 83 -1.12 -0.82 25.36
CA LYS A 83 -0.32 -1.78 26.14
C LYS A 83 0.80 -1.14 26.97
N ILE A 84 1.24 0.06 26.56
CA ILE A 84 2.33 0.80 27.22
C ILE A 84 1.78 1.71 28.32
N MET A 85 0.53 2.16 28.19
CA MET A 85 -0.24 2.82 29.24
C MET A 85 -0.71 1.82 30.30
#